data_AF-A0A2P5W911-F1
#
_entry.id   AF-A0A2P5W911-F1
#
_cell.length_a   1.000
_cell.length_b   1.000
_cell.length_c   1.000
_cell.angle_alpha   90.00
_cell.angle_beta   90.00
_cell.angle_gamma   90.00
#
_symmetry.space_group_name_H-M   'P 1'
#
loop_
_entity.id
_entity.type
_entity.pdbx_description
1 polymer ?
#
loop_
_entity_poly.entity_id
_entity_poly.type
_entity_poly.pdbx_seq_one_letter_code
_entity_poly.pdbx_strand_id
1 'polypeptide(L)'
;MNDFMQDLRVNSGFGGIVLPVGSQCVSKEDYNLIKRKGLAVVDCSWARLSDVPFVKLRCGAPRLLPWLVAANPVNYGRPCELSCVEALSAALLICGEEETANLLLGKFKWGHAFLSLNRELLKAYSECENSADIISVQNSWLSQQRQVPKVPPDAAEGASNDSEDEEGSSNDSEDGLPPLERNMNHLSLQESDDESE
;
A
#
# COMPACT_ATOMS: atom_id res chain seq x y z
N MET A 1 -25.19 14.35 12.88
CA MET A 1 -25.50 13.12 12.13
C MET A 1 -24.20 12.31 12.04
N ASN A 2 -23.91 11.69 13.18
CA ASN A 2 -22.89 10.70 13.58
C ASN A 2 -21.46 10.80 13.00
N ASP A 3 -20.66 11.69 13.60
CA ASP A 3 -19.47 11.43 14.44
C ASP A 3 -18.92 9.98 14.47
N PHE A 4 -18.26 9.51 13.41
CA PHE A 4 -17.47 8.25 13.43
C PHE A 4 -16.00 8.46 13.78
N MET A 5 -15.52 9.70 13.84
CA MET A 5 -14.13 10.05 14.11
C MET A 5 -14.08 11.18 15.12
N GLN A 6 -13.08 11.13 15.98
CA GLN A 6 -12.77 12.17 16.94
C GLN A 6 -11.32 12.59 16.75
N ASP A 7 -11.09 13.89 16.69
CA ASP A 7 -9.73 14.43 16.66
C ASP A 7 -9.06 14.25 18.02
N LEU A 8 -7.85 13.70 17.99
CA LEU A 8 -7.03 13.46 19.18
C LEU A 8 -5.81 14.37 19.14
N ARG A 9 -5.45 14.95 20.29
CA ARG A 9 -4.20 15.71 20.41
C ARG A 9 -3.03 14.74 20.49
N VAL A 10 -1.93 15.03 19.79
CA VAL A 10 -0.71 14.19 19.79
C VAL A 10 -0.24 13.82 21.21
N ASN A 11 -0.41 14.72 22.18
CA ASN A 11 0.01 14.51 23.57
C ASN A 11 -1.01 13.80 24.47
N SER A 12 -2.27 13.61 24.05
CA SER A 12 -3.31 13.01 24.90
C SER A 12 -3.17 11.50 25.06
N GLY A 13 -2.35 10.86 24.23
CA GLY A 13 -2.18 9.42 24.17
C GLY A 13 -3.41 8.69 23.65
N PHE A 14 -3.20 7.52 23.05
CA PHE A 14 -4.27 6.67 22.55
C PHE A 14 -4.01 5.22 22.94
N GLY A 15 -4.96 4.62 23.65
CA GLY A 15 -4.82 3.27 24.21
C GLY A 15 -5.07 2.14 23.21
N GLY A 16 -5.65 2.45 22.04
CA GLY A 16 -5.93 1.50 20.97
C GLY A 16 -4.79 1.42 19.95
N ILE A 17 -5.15 1.04 18.73
CA ILE A 17 -4.21 0.88 17.62
C ILE A 17 -3.98 2.21 16.91
N VAL A 18 -2.74 2.50 16.56
CA VAL A 18 -2.37 3.71 15.81
C VAL A 18 -1.62 3.32 14.54
N LEU A 19 -1.97 3.93 13.41
CA LEU A 19 -1.35 3.76 12.10
C LEU A 19 -0.75 5.09 11.57
N PRO A 20 0.28 5.06 10.70
CA PRO A 20 1.27 4.00 10.55
C PRO A 20 2.41 4.22 11.55
N VAL A 21 2.48 3.42 12.62
CA VAL A 21 3.56 3.49 13.61
C VAL A 21 4.00 2.11 14.05
N GLY A 22 5.26 1.93 14.43
CA GLY A 22 5.76 0.67 15.00
C GLY A 22 6.37 -0.28 13.97
N SER A 23 6.45 -1.56 14.34
CA SER A 23 7.16 -2.61 13.60
C SER A 23 6.31 -3.83 13.26
N GLN A 24 5.12 -3.96 13.85
CA GLN A 24 4.19 -5.06 13.61
C GLN A 24 3.09 -4.61 12.65
N CYS A 25 2.74 -5.45 11.69
CA CYS A 25 1.57 -5.24 10.85
C CYS A 25 0.29 -5.53 11.63
N VAL A 26 -0.77 -4.81 11.30
CA VAL A 26 -2.12 -5.14 11.78
C VAL A 26 -2.54 -6.53 11.27
N SER A 27 -3.18 -7.32 12.13
CA SER A 27 -3.73 -8.65 11.79
C SER A 27 -4.99 -8.95 12.60
N LYS A 28 -5.59 -10.14 12.46
CA LYS A 28 -6.80 -10.51 13.23
C LYS A 28 -6.66 -10.41 14.74
N GLU A 29 -5.47 -10.62 15.30
CA GLU A 29 -5.21 -10.53 16.74
C GLU A 29 -5.61 -9.17 17.34
N ASP A 30 -5.59 -8.13 16.50
CA ASP A 30 -5.88 -6.75 16.84
C ASP A 30 -7.38 -6.44 16.95
N TYR A 31 -8.26 -7.32 16.44
CA TYR A 31 -9.72 -7.13 16.45
C TYR A 31 -10.27 -6.76 17.82
N ASN A 32 -9.91 -7.54 18.84
CA ASN A 32 -10.38 -7.33 20.21
C ASN A 32 -9.89 -6.00 20.79
N LEU A 33 -8.72 -5.52 20.38
CA LEU A 33 -8.17 -4.25 20.83
C LEU A 33 -8.89 -3.08 20.14
N ILE A 34 -9.11 -3.16 18.83
CA ILE A 34 -9.89 -2.18 18.06
C ILE A 34 -11.30 -2.04 18.65
N LYS A 35 -11.98 -3.15 18.91
CA LYS A 35 -13.33 -3.15 19.47
C LYS A 35 -13.43 -2.48 20.85
N ARG A 36 -12.41 -2.66 21.70
CA ARG A 36 -12.41 -2.13 23.07
C ARG A 36 -11.87 -0.72 23.20
N LYS A 37 -10.87 -0.35 22.39
CA LYS A 37 -10.09 0.89 22.56
C LYS A 37 -10.01 1.76 21.30
N GLY A 38 -10.52 1.28 20.18
CA GLY A 38 -10.56 2.00 18.91
C GLY A 38 -9.30 1.86 18.06
N LEU A 39 -9.40 2.46 16.88
CA LEU A 39 -8.35 2.56 15.86
C LEU A 39 -8.16 4.04 15.51
N ALA A 40 -6.91 4.47 15.43
CA ALA A 40 -6.54 5.83 15.08
C ALA A 40 -5.52 5.84 13.94
N VAL A 41 -5.53 6.91 13.15
CA VAL A 41 -4.54 7.18 12.11
C VAL A 41 -3.94 8.55 12.34
N VAL A 42 -2.64 8.69 12.08
CA VAL A 42 -1.97 9.98 12.11
C VAL A 42 -2.28 10.73 10.82
N ASP A 43 -3.07 11.79 10.92
CA ASP A 43 -3.38 12.66 9.77
C ASP A 43 -2.20 13.57 9.44
N CYS A 44 -1.50 13.24 8.36
CA CYS A 44 -0.39 14.03 7.84
C CYS A 44 -0.32 13.88 6.32
N SER A 45 0.17 14.91 5.63
CA SER A 45 0.50 14.77 4.22
C SER A 45 1.74 13.90 4.08
N TRP A 46 1.80 13.10 3.01
CA TRP A 46 2.98 12.30 2.69
C TRP A 46 4.27 13.14 2.62
N ALA A 47 4.17 14.40 2.17
CA ALA A 47 5.28 15.34 2.14
C ALA A 47 5.83 15.76 3.51
N ARG A 48 5.09 15.51 4.61
CA ARG A 48 5.44 15.93 5.96
C ARG A 48 5.49 14.79 6.96
N LEU A 49 5.48 13.54 6.49
CA LEU A 49 5.54 12.36 7.34
C LEU A 49 6.82 12.36 8.20
N SER A 50 7.94 12.82 7.64
CA SER A 50 9.22 12.98 8.35
C SER A 50 9.17 13.99 9.50
N ASP A 51 8.26 14.96 9.42
CA ASP A 51 8.13 16.03 10.41
C ASP A 51 7.26 15.62 11.59
N VAL A 52 6.53 14.50 11.46
CA VAL A 52 5.65 14.01 12.52
C VAL A 52 6.51 13.55 13.70
N PRO A 53 6.30 14.11 14.91
CA PRO A 53 7.06 13.71 16.07
C PRO A 53 6.54 12.38 16.62
N PHE A 54 6.78 11.28 15.90
CA PHE A 54 6.33 9.94 16.28
C PHE A 54 6.80 9.54 17.68
N VAL A 55 7.97 10.02 18.10
CA VAL A 55 8.53 9.82 19.46
C VAL A 55 7.62 10.39 20.56
N LYS A 56 6.83 11.43 20.26
CA LYS A 56 5.89 12.04 21.22
C LYS A 56 4.53 11.35 21.26
N LEU A 57 4.22 10.50 20.28
CA LEU A 57 2.95 9.77 20.23
C LEU A 57 2.95 8.66 21.29
N ARG A 58 2.16 8.86 22.35
CA ARG A 58 1.89 7.82 23.34
C ARG A 58 0.83 6.88 22.79
N CYS A 59 1.25 5.82 22.11
CA CYS A 59 0.36 4.80 21.54
C CYS A 59 0.46 3.48 22.30
N GLY A 60 -0.69 2.85 22.57
CA GLY A 60 -0.75 1.57 23.29
C GLY A 60 -0.36 0.38 22.42
N ALA A 61 -0.72 0.40 21.14
CA ALA A 61 -0.40 -0.65 20.18
C ALA A 61 -0.09 -0.05 18.79
N PRO A 62 1.15 0.40 18.55
CA PRO A 62 1.52 0.89 17.23
C PRO A 62 1.50 -0.26 16.19
N ARG A 63 0.84 -0.01 15.05
CA ARG A 63 0.81 -0.94 13.90
C ARG A 63 1.17 -0.28 12.58
N LEU A 64 1.69 -1.09 11.67
CA LEU A 64 1.85 -0.80 10.26
C LEU A 64 0.74 -1.46 9.45
N LEU A 65 0.50 -0.95 8.24
CA LEU A 65 -0.30 -1.67 7.24
C LEU A 65 0.62 -2.50 6.36
N PRO A 66 0.16 -3.67 5.90
CA PRO A 66 0.86 -4.38 4.85
C PRO A 66 0.77 -3.64 3.51
N TRP A 67 1.56 -4.10 2.54
CA TRP A 67 1.57 -3.57 1.19
C TRP A 67 0.19 -3.65 0.56
N LEU A 68 -0.30 -2.50 0.15
CA LEU A 68 -1.57 -2.27 -0.53
C LEU A 68 -1.38 -1.11 -1.51
N VAL A 69 -2.26 -1.01 -2.51
CA VAL A 69 -2.20 0.03 -3.55
C VAL A 69 -3.30 1.05 -3.31
N ALA A 70 -2.95 2.34 -3.40
CA ALA A 70 -3.91 3.41 -3.25
C ALA A 70 -4.87 3.48 -4.45
N ALA A 71 -6.15 3.69 -4.15
CA ALA A 71 -7.20 3.95 -5.13
C ALA A 71 -7.75 5.39 -5.04
N ASN A 72 -7.27 6.19 -4.08
CA ASN A 72 -7.61 7.60 -3.98
C ASN A 72 -7.12 8.38 -5.22
N PRO A 73 -7.82 9.46 -5.64
CA PRO A 73 -7.49 10.20 -6.85
C PRO A 73 -6.10 10.85 -6.88
N VAL A 74 -5.48 11.09 -5.70
CA VAL A 74 -4.20 11.79 -5.60
C VAL A 74 -3.04 10.82 -5.88
N ASN A 75 -3.11 9.61 -5.32
CA ASN A 75 -2.04 8.62 -5.34
C ASN A 75 -2.44 7.32 -6.05
N TYR A 76 -3.42 7.36 -6.94
CA TYR A 76 -3.95 6.17 -7.60
C TYR A 76 -2.83 5.29 -8.20
N GLY A 77 -2.85 4.00 -7.87
CA GLY A 77 -1.87 3.03 -8.35
C GLY A 77 -0.53 3.05 -7.61
N ARG A 78 -0.31 3.99 -6.68
CA ARG A 78 0.92 4.06 -5.90
C ARG A 78 0.88 3.08 -4.72
N PRO A 79 1.93 2.26 -4.53
CA PRO A 79 2.00 1.33 -3.42
C PRO A 79 2.22 2.07 -2.09
N CYS A 80 1.57 1.62 -1.02
CA CYS A 80 1.72 2.11 0.36
C CYS A 80 1.38 3.59 0.59
N GLU A 81 1.00 4.35 -0.44
CA GLU A 81 0.62 5.77 -0.36
C GLU A 81 -0.89 5.98 -0.14
N LEU A 82 -1.45 5.21 0.80
CA LEU A 82 -2.87 5.23 1.14
C LEU A 82 -3.30 6.56 1.75
N SER A 83 -4.56 6.95 1.52
CA SER A 83 -5.21 8.01 2.29
C SER A 83 -5.56 7.53 3.71
N CYS A 84 -5.79 8.45 4.64
CA CYS A 84 -6.20 8.13 6.01
C CYS A 84 -7.45 7.23 6.07
N VAL A 85 -8.43 7.45 5.18
CA VAL A 85 -9.62 6.60 5.10
C VAL A 85 -9.31 5.19 4.57
N GLU A 86 -8.48 5.07 3.54
CA GLU A 86 -8.05 3.76 3.03
C GLU A 86 -7.25 2.99 4.08
N ALA A 87 -6.39 3.68 4.83
CA ALA A 87 -5.60 3.09 5.90
C ALA A 87 -6.48 2.54 7.03
N LEU A 88 -7.45 3.33 7.51
CA LEU A 88 -8.43 2.89 8.51
C LEU A 88 -9.26 1.71 8.00
N SER A 89 -9.80 1.81 6.79
CA SER A 89 -10.60 0.75 6.20
C SER A 89 -9.81 -0.53 5.96
N ALA A 90 -8.56 -0.44 5.53
CA ALA A 90 -7.68 -1.59 5.36
C ALA A 90 -7.47 -2.34 6.69
N ALA A 91 -7.13 -1.62 7.76
CA ALA A 91 -6.96 -2.24 9.07
C ALA A 91 -8.24 -2.90 9.59
N LEU A 92 -9.40 -2.26 9.39
CA LEU A 92 -10.69 -2.83 9.74
C LEU A 92 -10.98 -4.12 8.95
N LEU A 93 -10.76 -4.12 7.63
CA LEU A 93 -10.95 -5.30 6.77
C LEU A 93 -10.03 -6.46 7.18
N ILE A 94 -8.76 -6.18 7.43
CA ILE A 94 -7.78 -7.18 7.88
C ILE A 94 -8.20 -7.79 9.23
N CYS A 95 -8.77 -6.98 10.12
CA CYS A 95 -9.27 -7.46 11.41
C CYS A 95 -10.65 -8.14 11.33
N GLY A 96 -11.33 -8.12 10.18
CA GLY A 96 -12.68 -8.69 10.00
C GLY A 96 -13.86 -7.74 10.29
N GLU A 97 -13.64 -6.44 10.46
CA GLU A 97 -14.68 -5.41 10.61
C GLU A 97 -15.10 -4.81 9.25
N GLU A 98 -15.65 -5.65 8.37
CA GLU A 98 -15.97 -5.26 6.99
C GLU A 98 -17.07 -4.19 6.89
N GLU A 99 -18.11 -4.28 7.72
CA GLU A 99 -19.24 -3.34 7.67
C GLU A 99 -18.79 -1.89 7.93
N THR A 100 -17.97 -1.70 8.95
CA THR A 100 -17.43 -0.37 9.30
C THR A 100 -16.49 0.13 8.21
N ALA A 101 -15.64 -0.73 7.66
CA ALA A 101 -14.74 -0.36 6.56
C ALA A 101 -15.50 0.09 5.31
N ASN A 102 -16.57 -0.63 4.94
CA ASN A 102 -17.45 -0.31 3.83
C ASN A 102 -18.20 1.01 4.06
N LEU A 103 -18.64 1.28 5.30
CA LEU A 103 -19.28 2.55 5.65
C LEU A 103 -18.33 3.74 5.52
N LEU A 104 -17.06 3.58 5.92
CA LEU A 104 -16.04 4.61 5.77
C LEU A 104 -15.75 4.92 4.29
N LEU A 105 -15.51 3.88 3.48
CA LEU A 105 -15.23 4.05 2.05
C LEU A 105 -16.45 4.53 1.27
N GLY A 106 -17.66 4.14 1.67
CA GLY A 106 -18.92 4.53 1.03
C GLY A 106 -19.21 6.04 1.07
N LYS A 107 -18.51 6.80 1.92
CA LYS A 107 -18.56 8.27 1.92
C LYS A 107 -17.85 8.89 0.72
N PHE A 108 -17.02 8.11 0.02
CA PHE A 108 -16.22 8.57 -1.11
C PHE A 108 -16.70 7.87 -2.38
N LYS A 109 -16.97 8.65 -3.43
CA LYS A 109 -17.41 8.10 -4.73
C LYS A 109 -16.43 7.07 -5.29
N TRP A 110 -15.14 7.26 -5.06
CA TRP A 110 -14.05 6.37 -5.48
C TRP A 110 -13.75 5.24 -4.47
N GLY A 111 -14.34 5.23 -3.28
CA GLY A 111 -13.95 4.33 -2.19
C GLY A 111 -14.11 2.84 -2.53
N HIS A 112 -15.09 2.49 -3.36
CA HIS A 112 -15.28 1.13 -3.87
C HIS A 112 -14.07 0.63 -4.68
N ALA A 113 -13.37 1.53 -5.38
CA ALA A 113 -12.19 1.18 -6.18
C ALA A 113 -11.05 0.64 -5.31
N PHE A 114 -10.94 1.08 -4.05
CA PHE A 114 -9.94 0.55 -3.12
C PHE A 114 -10.14 -0.95 -2.84
N LEU A 115 -11.39 -1.35 -2.62
CA LEU A 115 -11.76 -2.74 -2.39
C LEU A 115 -11.54 -3.59 -3.64
N SER A 116 -11.93 -3.08 -4.81
CA SER A 116 -11.73 -3.77 -6.08
C SER A 116 -10.26 -3.95 -6.41
N LEU A 117 -9.45 -2.91 -6.23
CA LEU A 117 -8.03 -2.91 -6.55
C LEU A 117 -7.23 -3.88 -5.68
N ASN A 118 -7.58 -3.98 -4.39
CA ASN A 118 -6.83 -4.77 -3.41
C ASN A 118 -7.55 -6.07 -3.01
N ARG A 119 -8.58 -6.49 -3.75
CA ARG A 119 -9.50 -7.56 -3.35
C ARG A 119 -8.80 -8.84 -2.91
N GLU A 120 -7.86 -9.32 -3.71
CA GLU A 120 -7.16 -10.59 -3.47
C GLU A 120 -6.25 -10.49 -2.24
N LEU A 121 -5.51 -9.40 -2.10
CA LEU A 121 -4.66 -9.13 -0.95
C LEU A 121 -5.45 -8.93 0.34
N LEU A 122 -6.51 -8.13 0.32
CA LEU A 122 -7.35 -7.89 1.50
C LEU A 122 -7.98 -9.19 2.00
N LYS A 123 -8.42 -10.06 1.08
CA LYS A 123 -8.92 -11.39 1.43
C LYS A 123 -7.82 -12.28 2.04
N ALA A 124 -6.64 -12.32 1.43
CA ALA A 124 -5.54 -13.13 1.96
C ALA A 124 -5.07 -12.63 3.34
N TYR A 125 -5.00 -11.30 3.53
CA TYR A 125 -4.65 -10.70 4.81
C TYR A 125 -5.74 -10.92 5.87
N SER A 126 -7.02 -10.89 5.51
CA SER A 126 -8.11 -11.18 6.45
C SER A 126 -8.19 -12.66 6.83
N GLU A 127 -7.35 -13.54 6.27
CA GLU A 127 -7.18 -14.94 6.70
C GLU A 127 -6.00 -15.10 7.67
N CYS A 128 -5.09 -14.13 7.75
CA CYS A 128 -3.88 -14.16 8.58
C CYS A 128 -4.16 -13.89 10.06
N GLU A 129 -3.57 -14.67 10.96
CA GLU A 129 -3.81 -14.53 12.41
C GLU A 129 -2.91 -13.46 13.03
N ASN A 130 -1.63 -13.46 12.65
CA ASN A 130 -0.61 -12.60 13.26
C ASN A 130 0.17 -11.77 12.23
N SER A 131 0.98 -10.83 12.71
CA SER A 131 1.81 -9.97 11.86
C SER A 131 2.81 -10.74 10.97
N ALA A 132 3.31 -11.90 11.39
CA ALA A 132 4.28 -12.65 10.59
C ALA A 132 3.59 -13.32 9.38
N ASP A 133 2.38 -13.83 9.56
CA ASP A 133 1.55 -14.38 8.47
C ASP A 133 1.29 -13.31 7.40
N ILE A 134 0.92 -12.10 7.84
CA ILE A 134 0.69 -10.95 6.96
C ILE A 134 1.94 -10.65 6.12
N ILE A 135 3.11 -10.59 6.74
CA ILE A 135 4.38 -10.34 6.05
C ILE A 135 4.73 -11.48 5.07
N SER A 136 4.45 -12.73 5.44
CA SER A 136 4.66 -13.89 4.56
C SER A 136 3.81 -13.80 3.29
N VAL A 137 2.51 -13.52 3.44
CA VAL A 137 1.58 -13.31 2.31
C VAL A 137 2.03 -12.14 1.44
N GLN A 138 2.38 -11.02 2.05
CA GLN A 138 2.89 -9.84 1.35
C GLN A 138 4.12 -10.17 0.50
N ASN A 139 5.12 -10.83 1.08
CA ASN A 139 6.36 -11.14 0.39
C ASN A 139 6.15 -12.16 -0.75
N SER A 140 5.27 -13.13 -0.53
CA SER A 140 4.87 -14.08 -1.58
C SER A 140 4.22 -13.36 -2.76
N TRP A 141 3.28 -12.46 -2.48
CA TRP A 141 2.60 -11.66 -3.51
C TRP A 141 3.57 -10.79 -4.32
N LEU A 142 4.44 -10.04 -3.64
CA LEU A 142 5.42 -9.18 -4.28
C LEU A 142 6.44 -9.98 -5.12
N SER A 143 6.80 -11.18 -4.68
CA SER A 143 7.69 -12.06 -5.44
C SER A 143 7.01 -12.58 -6.71
N GLN A 144 5.74 -13.00 -6.62
CA GLN A 144 4.98 -13.45 -7.79
C GLN A 144 4.83 -12.35 -8.84
N GLN A 145 4.50 -11.12 -8.42
CA GLN A 145 4.34 -10.00 -9.36
C GLN A 145 5.65 -9.60 -10.06
N ARG A 146 6.81 -9.79 -9.42
CA ARG A 146 8.11 -9.56 -10.06
C ARG A 146 8.47 -10.61 -11.12
N GLN A 147 7.89 -11.81 -11.02
CA GLN A 147 8.20 -12.94 -11.91
C GLN A 147 7.29 -12.99 -13.14
N VAL A 148 6.21 -12.21 -13.20
CA VAL A 148 5.39 -12.10 -14.42
C VAL A 148 6.16 -11.27 -15.44
N PRO A 149 6.65 -11.84 -16.55
CA PRO A 149 7.24 -11.05 -17.62
C PRO A 149 6.15 -10.12 -18.15
N LYS A 150 6.46 -8.84 -18.26
CA LYS A 150 5.60 -7.84 -18.90
C LYS A 150 5.62 -8.13 -20.40
N VAL A 151 4.91 -9.16 -20.85
CA VAL A 151 4.74 -9.43 -22.28
C VAL A 151 3.91 -8.26 -22.83
N PRO A 152 4.45 -7.44 -23.74
CA PRO A 152 3.61 -6.51 -24.48
C PRO A 152 2.53 -7.33 -25.21
N PRO A 153 1.29 -6.84 -25.37
CA PRO A 153 0.22 -7.61 -26.03
C PRO A 153 0.47 -7.95 -27.50
N ASP A 154 1.57 -7.50 -28.10
CA ASP A 154 1.79 -7.59 -29.55
C ASP A 154 3.11 -8.28 -29.86
N ALA A 155 3.08 -9.62 -30.00
CA ALA A 155 3.96 -10.39 -30.91
C ALA A 155 3.67 -11.90 -30.80
N ALA A 156 2.65 -12.38 -31.50
CA ALA A 156 2.64 -13.75 -32.07
C ALA A 156 1.71 -13.79 -33.30
N GLU A 157 2.35 -14.01 -34.44
CA GLU A 157 1.87 -13.94 -35.81
C GLU A 157 1.02 -15.15 -36.26
N GLY A 158 0.04 -14.90 -37.14
CA GLY A 158 0.04 -15.37 -38.54
C GLY A 158 0.13 -16.87 -38.91
N ALA A 159 -0.98 -17.39 -39.44
CA ALA A 159 -1.08 -18.15 -40.72
C ALA A 159 -2.58 -18.17 -41.10
N SER A 160 -3.07 -17.73 -42.28
CA SER A 160 -2.64 -18.01 -43.66
C SER A 160 -3.31 -17.08 -44.71
N ASN A 161 -2.56 -16.70 -45.76
CA ASN A 161 -2.85 -16.22 -47.16
C ASN A 161 -4.05 -15.26 -47.42
N ASP A 162 -3.98 -14.22 -48.29
CA ASP A 162 -3.44 -14.18 -49.65
C ASP A 162 -3.31 -12.71 -50.16
N SER A 163 -2.24 -12.47 -50.92
CA SER A 163 -2.02 -11.56 -52.08
C SER A 163 -2.45 -10.07 -52.14
N GLU A 164 -1.49 -9.28 -52.68
CA GLU A 164 -1.57 -8.06 -53.52
C GLU A 164 -1.24 -6.65 -52.91
N ASP A 165 -0.03 -6.20 -53.30
CA ASP A 165 0.34 -4.92 -53.95
C ASP A 165 0.74 -3.62 -53.20
N GLU A 166 1.96 -3.21 -53.58
CA GLU A 166 2.46 -1.85 -53.93
C GLU A 166 2.94 -0.85 -52.85
N GLU A 167 4.28 -0.70 -52.87
CA GLU A 167 5.13 0.49 -52.81
C GLU A 167 4.90 1.63 -51.79
N GLY A 168 5.97 1.87 -51.00
CA GLY A 168 6.65 3.16 -51.07
C GLY A 168 6.64 4.06 -49.83
N SER A 169 7.86 4.36 -49.37
CA SER A 169 8.32 5.66 -48.83
C SER A 169 8.69 5.73 -47.34
N SER A 170 9.91 6.21 -47.13
CA SER A 170 10.63 6.42 -45.87
C SER A 170 9.99 7.45 -44.95
N ASN A 171 10.16 7.28 -43.63
CA ASN A 171 10.62 8.40 -42.81
C ASN A 171 11.31 7.95 -41.51
N ASP A 172 12.53 8.45 -41.38
CA ASP A 172 13.41 8.50 -40.23
C ASP A 172 12.91 9.55 -39.21
N SER A 173 12.90 9.25 -37.90
CA SER A 173 12.84 10.26 -36.80
C SER A 173 13.02 9.61 -35.41
N GLU A 174 14.28 9.60 -34.98
CA GLU A 174 14.83 10.00 -33.66
C GLU A 174 14.08 9.74 -32.33
N ASP A 175 14.83 9.04 -31.47
CA ASP A 175 14.70 8.83 -30.03
C ASP A 175 14.37 10.08 -29.20
N GLY A 176 13.46 9.92 -28.23
CA GLY A 176 13.11 10.96 -27.26
C GLY A 176 12.67 10.41 -25.90
N LEU A 177 13.26 9.31 -25.42
CA LEU A 177 13.02 8.86 -24.04
C LEU A 177 14.06 9.46 -23.08
N PRO A 178 13.64 10.16 -22.01
CA PRO A 178 14.56 10.77 -21.07
C PRO A 178 15.35 9.70 -20.30
N PRO A 179 16.60 9.99 -19.88
CA PRO A 179 17.42 9.03 -19.14
C PRO A 179 16.74 8.64 -17.83
N LEU A 180 16.68 7.33 -17.56
CA LEU A 180 16.17 6.80 -16.29
C LEU A 180 17.10 7.26 -15.15
N GLU A 181 16.61 8.16 -14.30
CA GLU A 181 17.32 8.53 -13.08
C GLU A 181 17.46 7.31 -12.14
N ARG A 182 18.67 7.14 -11.63
CA ARG A 182 19.08 5.99 -10.81
C ARG A 182 18.33 6.03 -9.48
N ASN A 183 17.55 4.98 -9.21
CA ASN A 183 16.85 4.80 -7.93
C ASN A 183 17.87 4.71 -6.76
N MET A 184 17.75 5.61 -5.78
CA MET A 184 18.64 5.72 -4.61
C MET A 184 18.23 4.87 -3.39
N ASN A 185 17.32 3.91 -3.53
CA ASN A 185 16.94 3.00 -2.43
C ASN A 185 17.99 1.94 -2.04
N HIS A 186 19.26 2.18 -2.34
CA HIS A 186 20.38 1.40 -1.82
C HIS A 186 21.46 2.34 -1.28
N LEU A 187 21.21 2.93 -0.11
CA LEU A 187 22.31 3.26 0.80
C LEU A 187 22.60 2.00 1.59
N SER A 188 23.62 1.29 1.12
CA SER A 188 24.28 0.19 1.80
C SER A 188 24.70 0.60 3.21
N LEU A 189 24.16 -0.10 4.21
CA LEU A 189 24.87 -0.33 5.45
C LEU A 189 26.14 -1.12 5.09
N GLN A 190 27.26 -0.41 4.95
CA GLN A 190 28.56 -1.03 5.13
C GLN A 190 28.86 -0.95 6.61
N GLU A 191 28.57 -2.05 7.32
CA GLU A 191 29.43 -2.46 8.41
C GLU A 191 30.79 -2.81 7.80
N SER A 192 31.83 -2.14 8.28
CA SER A 192 33.18 -2.68 8.29
C SER A 192 33.69 -2.55 9.72
N ASP A 193 33.45 -3.59 10.51
CA ASP A 193 34.36 -3.96 11.58
C ASP A 193 35.60 -4.57 10.92
N ASP A 194 36.75 -3.92 11.10
CA ASP A 194 38.09 -4.48 11.34
C ASP A 194 39.15 -3.42 10.97
N GLU A 195 39.81 -2.84 11.96
CA GLU A 195 41.26 -3.00 12.10
C GLU A 195 41.64 -2.79 13.56
N SER A 196 42.22 -3.84 14.13
CA SER A 196 42.99 -3.81 15.36
C SER A 196 44.43 -3.51 14.98
N GLU A 197 45.02 -2.48 15.60
CA GLU A 197 46.40 -2.42 16.12
C GLU A 197 46.56 -1.20 17.03
#